data_AF-S9QY92-F1
#
_entry.id   AF-S9QY92-F1
#
_cell.length_a   1.000
_cell.length_b   1.000
_cell.length_c   1.000
_cell.angle_alpha   90.00
_cell.angle_beta   90.00
_cell.angle_gamma   90.00
#
_symmetry.space_group_name_H-M   'P 1'
#
loop_
_entity.id
_entity.type
_entity.pdbx_description
1 polymer ?
#
loop_
_entity_poly.entity_id
_entity_poly.type
_entity_poly.pdbx_seq_one_letter_code
_entity_poly.pdbx_strand_id
1 'polypeptide(L)'
;METSSSTLHAVRGTRALRRWLEQAVDLRGLDLEGFRRWLGEQLSRWELDPAFAQRARIRDLRQAHPELLALERTLRQAIAADEASPQAERLFQLEEELSRADKAIAGLGAALERTTDAQKLSGSRHKLAAFQSRRQALLGEQALLLQASPARRELLRVQAELEQLRSRLGLERAEAELAGLSRDQGHRSGHAGQSFEQQVLPLTWRFIVPELLRRGGDAARLRVLRGVGLGAARTEFDQLIIRQPRRPGQPVEVLGMVEVKRNFNDLAHGFRHRQENLAWFKGEAGHYDSSLYRTRYFRSGHFDREAVHEEDGERFIFSRDSFRHFRRESGIGLFLRRLYFITRGGILSGVSTAALARIRHRVATDARWRQRGDASLGELLRWCQSLAEPLEAPDVLRLYGSIPARARQVLVIEPRSMSSNSREVV
;
A
#
# COMPACT_ATOMS: atom_id res chain seq x y z
N MET A 1 16.81 -3.43 -30.74
CA MET A 1 16.04 -2.21 -30.39
C MET A 1 16.63 -1.64 -29.11
N GLU A 2 17.53 -0.68 -29.27
CA GLU A 2 18.12 0.06 -28.16
C GLU A 2 17.04 0.92 -27.52
N THR A 3 16.63 0.55 -26.31
CA THR A 3 15.77 1.39 -25.48
C THR A 3 16.58 2.60 -25.07
N SER A 4 16.16 3.77 -25.54
CA SER A 4 16.70 5.07 -25.15
C SER A 4 16.81 5.15 -23.62
N SER A 5 18.01 4.96 -23.09
CA SER A 5 18.32 5.10 -21.66
C SER A 5 18.26 6.58 -21.33
N SER A 6 17.06 7.06 -20.99
CA SER A 6 16.93 8.41 -20.45
C SER A 6 17.69 8.45 -19.13
N THR A 7 18.85 9.09 -19.14
CA THR A 7 19.69 9.18 -17.95
C THR A 7 18.93 9.95 -16.88
N LEU A 8 18.65 9.33 -15.74
CA LEU A 8 17.97 10.01 -14.64
C LEU A 8 18.83 11.18 -14.14
N HIS A 9 18.26 12.38 -14.14
CA HIS A 9 18.92 13.55 -13.57
C HIS A 9 18.66 13.60 -12.06
N ALA A 10 19.73 13.53 -11.27
CA ALA A 10 19.65 13.57 -9.81
C ALA A 10 20.44 14.76 -9.25
N VAL A 11 19.82 15.49 -8.33
CA VAL A 11 20.42 16.60 -7.59
C VAL A 11 20.69 16.19 -6.14
N ARG A 12 21.73 16.79 -5.54
CA ARG A 12 22.13 16.54 -4.15
C ARG A 12 22.85 17.73 -3.53
N GLY A 13 23.05 17.70 -2.21
CA GLY A 13 23.76 18.74 -1.48
C GLY A 13 22.86 19.82 -0.89
N THR A 14 23.41 20.67 -0.03
CA THR A 14 22.64 21.58 0.84
C THR A 14 21.71 22.51 0.07
N ARG A 15 22.17 23.09 -1.04
CA ARG A 15 21.34 23.99 -1.88
C ARG A 15 20.15 23.26 -2.49
N ALA A 16 20.35 22.02 -2.96
CA ALA A 16 19.27 21.21 -3.51
C ALA A 16 18.24 20.86 -2.44
N LEU A 17 18.67 20.42 -1.25
CA LEU A 17 17.74 20.10 -0.16
C LEU A 17 16.99 21.32 0.36
N ARG A 18 17.64 22.50 0.43
CA ARG A 18 16.98 23.75 0.83
C ARG A 18 15.84 24.12 -0.12
N ARG A 19 16.04 23.99 -1.44
CA ARG A 19 15.00 24.25 -2.46
C ARG A 19 13.74 23.43 -2.23
N TRP A 20 13.90 22.16 -1.84
CA TRP A 20 12.77 21.29 -1.52
C TRP A 20 12.11 21.66 -0.19
N LEU A 21 12.90 22.07 0.80
CA LEU A 21 12.40 22.51 2.11
C LEU A 21 11.60 23.82 2.03
N GLU A 22 11.95 24.73 1.12
CA GLU A 22 11.19 25.97 0.87
C GLU A 22 9.77 25.71 0.38
N GLN A 23 9.54 24.57 -0.28
CA GLN A 23 8.23 24.14 -0.78
C GLN A 23 7.56 23.10 0.14
N ALA A 24 8.17 22.80 1.28
CA ALA A 24 7.68 21.78 2.18
C ALA A 24 6.55 22.31 3.05
N VAL A 25 5.49 21.53 3.14
CA VAL A 25 4.41 21.78 4.10
C VAL A 25 4.69 21.02 5.38
N ASP A 26 4.41 21.63 6.52
CA ASP A 26 4.37 20.96 7.82
C ASP A 26 2.93 20.96 8.35
N LEU A 27 2.23 19.84 8.14
CA LEU A 27 0.81 19.72 8.49
C LEU A 27 0.57 19.91 10.00
N ARG A 28 1.56 19.58 10.85
CA ARG A 28 1.48 19.65 12.31
C ARG A 28 1.28 21.09 12.81
N GLY A 29 1.87 22.05 12.08
CA GLY A 29 1.84 23.47 12.43
C GLY A 29 0.87 24.32 11.60
N LEU A 30 0.08 23.72 10.70
CA LEU A 30 -0.88 24.49 9.91
C LEU A 30 -2.03 25.01 10.78
N ASP A 31 -2.34 26.29 10.61
CA ASP A 31 -3.58 26.90 11.05
C ASP A 31 -4.72 26.58 10.05
N LEU A 32 -5.93 27.07 10.35
CA LEU A 32 -7.10 26.79 9.53
C LEU A 32 -6.98 27.34 8.10
N GLU A 33 -6.40 28.53 7.94
CA GLU A 33 -6.22 29.17 6.62
C GLU A 33 -5.15 28.44 5.79
N GLY A 34 -4.01 28.13 6.40
CA GLY A 34 -2.96 27.30 5.81
C GLY A 34 -3.48 25.93 5.39
N PHE A 35 -4.30 25.30 6.25
CA PHE A 35 -4.95 24.04 5.91
C PHE A 35 -5.94 24.17 4.75
N ARG A 36 -6.72 25.25 4.69
CA ARG A 36 -7.64 25.51 3.57
C ARG A 36 -6.89 25.60 2.24
N ARG A 37 -5.77 26.34 2.20
CA ARG A 37 -4.91 26.44 1.01
C ARG A 37 -4.31 25.10 0.63
N TRP A 38 -3.72 24.39 1.60
CA TRP A 38 -3.16 23.05 1.39
C TRP A 38 -4.20 22.08 0.84
N LEU A 39 -5.38 22.01 1.46
CA LEU A 39 -6.45 21.11 1.04
C LEU A 39 -6.95 21.46 -0.36
N GLY A 40 -7.08 22.75 -0.69
CA GLY A 40 -7.42 23.22 -2.03
C GLY A 40 -6.44 22.70 -3.09
N GLU A 41 -5.14 22.86 -2.85
CA GLU A 41 -4.11 22.33 -3.75
C GLU A 41 -4.16 20.80 -3.89
N GLN A 42 -4.42 20.08 -2.81
CA GLN A 42 -4.56 18.62 -2.86
C GLN A 42 -5.80 18.21 -3.64
N LEU A 43 -6.94 18.87 -3.41
CA LEU A 43 -8.20 18.61 -4.12
C LEU A 43 -8.04 18.76 -5.63
N SER A 44 -7.45 19.87 -6.10
CA SER A 44 -7.21 20.09 -7.53
C SER A 44 -6.37 18.99 -8.17
N ARG A 45 -5.46 18.34 -7.41
CA ARG A 45 -4.68 17.19 -7.89
C ARG A 45 -5.46 15.90 -7.84
N TRP A 46 -6.23 15.67 -6.78
CA TRP A 46 -6.98 14.44 -6.59
C TRP A 46 -8.17 14.33 -7.54
N GLU A 47 -8.79 15.44 -7.93
CA GLU A 47 -9.87 15.50 -8.92
C GLU A 47 -9.43 14.97 -10.29
N LEU A 48 -8.14 15.05 -10.62
CA LEU A 48 -7.57 14.49 -11.85
C LEU A 48 -7.40 12.95 -11.80
N ASP A 49 -7.50 12.34 -10.62
CA ASP A 49 -7.40 10.89 -10.48
C ASP A 49 -8.80 10.24 -10.60
N PRO A 50 -9.04 9.39 -11.61
CA PRO A 50 -10.33 8.77 -11.86
C PRO A 50 -10.92 8.03 -10.65
N ALA A 51 -10.08 7.37 -9.86
CA ALA A 51 -10.55 6.60 -8.70
C ALA A 51 -11.00 7.51 -7.55
N PHE A 52 -10.48 8.74 -7.46
CA PHE A 52 -10.99 9.72 -6.50
C PHE A 52 -12.24 10.40 -7.01
N ALA A 53 -12.26 10.84 -8.27
CA ALA A 53 -13.44 11.44 -8.88
C ALA A 53 -14.66 10.50 -8.79
N GLN A 54 -14.46 9.20 -9.03
CA GLN A 54 -15.54 8.22 -8.93
C GLN A 54 -16.03 7.99 -7.49
N ARG A 55 -15.12 7.97 -6.50
CA ARG A 55 -15.51 7.90 -5.08
C ARG A 55 -16.31 9.14 -4.66
N ALA A 56 -15.84 10.33 -5.05
CA ALA A 56 -16.52 11.58 -4.79
C ALA A 56 -17.93 11.59 -5.42
N ARG A 57 -18.05 11.11 -6.67
CA ARG A 57 -19.35 10.94 -7.34
C ARG A 57 -20.29 10.03 -6.56
N ILE A 58 -19.82 8.87 -6.09
CA ILE A 58 -20.63 7.94 -5.27
C ILE A 58 -21.07 8.61 -3.96
N ARG A 59 -20.16 9.32 -3.29
CA ARG A 59 -20.46 10.10 -2.09
C ARG A 59 -21.54 11.15 -2.37
N ASP A 60 -21.41 11.90 -3.45
CA ASP A 60 -22.33 12.97 -3.82
C ASP A 60 -23.71 12.43 -4.20
N LEU A 61 -23.78 11.29 -4.88
CA LEU A 61 -25.04 10.56 -5.09
C LEU A 61 -25.70 10.18 -3.75
N ARG A 62 -24.94 9.62 -2.80
CA ARG A 62 -25.47 9.28 -1.47
C ARG A 62 -25.92 10.51 -0.67
N GLN A 63 -25.26 11.67 -0.84
CA GLN A 63 -25.66 12.92 -0.21
C GLN A 63 -26.94 13.51 -0.83
N ALA A 64 -27.08 13.43 -2.16
CA ALA A 64 -28.23 13.94 -2.89
C ALA A 64 -29.50 13.11 -2.68
N HIS A 65 -29.36 11.86 -2.25
CA HIS A 65 -30.47 10.90 -2.08
C HIS A 65 -30.59 10.36 -0.65
N PRO A 66 -31.05 11.16 0.34
CA PRO A 66 -31.27 10.70 1.71
C PRO A 66 -32.20 9.48 1.82
N GLU A 67 -33.11 9.29 0.87
CA GLU A 67 -33.99 8.13 0.76
C GLU A 67 -33.20 6.81 0.63
N LEU A 68 -32.02 6.84 0.01
CA LEU A 68 -31.13 5.68 -0.07
C LEU A 68 -30.62 5.27 1.32
N LEU A 69 -30.17 6.25 2.11
CA LEU A 69 -29.69 6.00 3.47
C LEU A 69 -30.82 5.51 4.40
N ALA A 70 -32.04 6.01 4.20
CA ALA A 70 -33.21 5.54 4.93
C ALA A 70 -33.49 4.07 4.59
N LEU A 71 -33.51 3.72 3.30
CA LEU A 71 -33.79 2.37 2.84
C LEU A 71 -32.69 1.37 3.23
N GLU A 72 -31.41 1.77 3.22
CA GLU A 72 -30.29 0.98 3.76
C GLU A 72 -30.40 0.72 5.28
N ARG A 73 -31.07 1.60 6.05
CA ARG A 73 -31.38 1.35 7.46
C ARG A 73 -32.55 0.39 7.61
N THR A 74 -33.62 0.59 6.84
CA THR A 74 -34.78 -0.30 6.81
C THR A 74 -34.35 -1.71 6.44
N LEU A 75 -33.46 -1.87 5.45
CA LEU A 75 -32.92 -3.17 5.06
C LEU A 75 -32.21 -3.87 6.23
N ARG A 76 -31.36 -3.15 6.98
CA ARG A 76 -30.67 -3.72 8.15
C ARG A 76 -31.65 -4.18 9.24
N GLN A 77 -32.73 -3.42 9.45
CA GLN A 77 -33.78 -3.81 10.38
C GLN A 77 -34.56 -5.04 9.88
N ALA A 78 -34.88 -5.09 8.59
CA ALA A 78 -35.56 -6.22 7.97
C ALA A 78 -34.72 -7.51 8.00
N ILE A 79 -33.40 -7.42 7.80
CA ILE A 79 -32.47 -8.54 7.96
C ILE A 79 -32.52 -9.07 9.40
N ALA A 80 -32.37 -8.19 10.39
CA ALA A 80 -32.41 -8.60 11.81
C ALA A 80 -33.77 -9.21 12.20
N ALA A 81 -34.87 -8.70 11.65
CA ALA A 81 -36.21 -9.25 11.89
C ALA A 81 -36.41 -10.62 11.21
N ASP A 82 -35.86 -10.81 10.00
CA ASP A 82 -35.89 -12.10 9.31
C ASP A 82 -35.06 -13.15 10.04
N GLU A 83 -33.85 -12.80 10.47
CA GLU A 83 -32.97 -13.66 11.26
C GLU A 83 -33.59 -14.09 12.60
N ALA A 84 -34.38 -13.21 13.21
CA ALA A 84 -35.11 -13.51 14.45
C ALA A 84 -36.41 -14.32 14.22
N SER A 85 -36.81 -14.56 12.96
CA SER A 85 -38.06 -15.26 12.66
C SER A 85 -37.94 -16.78 12.87
N PRO A 86 -39.01 -17.47 13.29
CA PRO A 86 -39.00 -18.93 13.44
C PRO A 86 -38.69 -19.69 12.15
N GLN A 87 -38.91 -19.06 10.99
CA GLN A 87 -38.71 -19.66 9.68
C GLN A 87 -37.29 -19.45 9.12
N ALA A 88 -36.47 -18.60 9.77
CA ALA A 88 -35.18 -18.14 9.25
C ALA A 88 -34.23 -19.31 8.91
N GLU A 89 -34.02 -20.20 9.88
CA GLU A 89 -33.10 -21.32 9.74
C GLU A 89 -33.53 -22.27 8.61
N ARG A 90 -34.83 -22.59 8.54
CA ARG A 90 -35.33 -23.50 7.51
C ARG A 90 -35.27 -22.85 6.12
N LEU A 91 -35.58 -21.56 5.99
CA LEU A 91 -35.45 -20.83 4.74
C LEU A 91 -33.98 -20.79 4.26
N PHE A 92 -33.03 -20.57 5.17
CA PHE A 92 -31.60 -20.62 4.85
C PHE A 92 -31.17 -22.02 4.36
N GLN A 93 -31.58 -23.09 5.05
CA GLN A 93 -31.32 -24.47 4.62
C GLN A 93 -31.92 -24.77 3.24
N LEU A 94 -33.15 -24.32 2.98
CA LEU A 94 -33.79 -24.48 1.69
C LEU A 94 -33.04 -23.78 0.56
N GLU A 95 -32.49 -22.59 0.81
CA GLU A 95 -31.66 -21.87 -0.16
C GLU A 95 -30.38 -22.63 -0.49
N GLU A 96 -29.73 -23.25 0.50
CA GLU A 96 -28.59 -24.14 0.26
C GLU A 96 -28.97 -25.41 -0.53
N GLU A 97 -30.07 -26.06 -0.14
CA GLU A 97 -30.56 -27.27 -0.81
C GLU A 97 -30.94 -26.98 -2.27
N LEU A 98 -31.58 -25.84 -2.54
CA LEU A 98 -31.90 -25.37 -3.88
C LEU A 98 -30.62 -25.10 -4.68
N SER A 99 -29.63 -24.40 -4.11
CA SER A 99 -28.34 -24.15 -4.78
C SER A 99 -27.62 -25.45 -5.14
N ARG A 100 -27.63 -26.46 -4.24
CA ARG A 100 -27.04 -27.78 -4.51
C ARG A 100 -27.79 -28.52 -5.61
N ALA A 101 -29.12 -28.47 -5.60
CA ALA A 101 -29.96 -29.07 -6.64
C ALA A 101 -29.70 -28.41 -8.00
N ASP A 102 -29.63 -27.08 -8.07
CA ASP A 102 -29.33 -26.35 -9.31
C ASP A 102 -27.96 -26.70 -9.89
N LYS A 103 -26.93 -26.79 -9.04
CA LYS A 103 -25.58 -27.24 -9.45
C LYS A 103 -25.58 -28.68 -9.97
N ALA A 104 -26.31 -29.57 -9.31
CA ALA A 104 -26.44 -30.97 -9.74
C ALA A 104 -27.17 -31.09 -11.09
N ILE A 105 -28.25 -30.33 -11.28
CA ILE A 105 -29.01 -30.24 -12.55
C ILE A 105 -28.09 -29.73 -13.67
N ALA A 106 -27.38 -28.63 -13.45
CA ALA A 106 -26.47 -28.07 -14.44
C ALA A 106 -25.33 -29.04 -14.79
N GLY A 107 -24.71 -29.68 -13.79
CA GLY A 107 -23.64 -30.65 -13.98
C GLY A 107 -24.08 -31.90 -14.73
N LEU A 108 -25.24 -32.47 -14.37
CA LEU A 108 -25.81 -33.64 -15.05
C LEU A 108 -26.30 -33.30 -16.47
N GLY A 109 -26.87 -32.10 -16.67
CA GLY A 109 -27.24 -31.60 -18.00
C GLY A 109 -26.02 -31.53 -18.92
N ALA A 110 -24.94 -30.90 -18.46
CA ALA A 110 -23.69 -30.82 -19.22
C ALA A 110 -23.02 -32.19 -19.46
N ALA A 111 -23.16 -33.14 -18.53
CA ALA A 111 -22.62 -34.49 -18.69
C ALA A 111 -23.41 -35.33 -19.71
N LEU A 112 -24.74 -35.14 -19.78
CA LEU A 112 -25.62 -35.80 -20.75
C LEU A 112 -25.34 -35.35 -22.18
N GLU A 113 -24.95 -34.09 -22.38
CA GLU A 113 -24.56 -33.57 -23.69
C GLU A 113 -23.26 -34.19 -24.23
N ARG A 114 -22.38 -34.70 -23.36
CA ARG A 114 -21.04 -35.19 -23.72
C ARG A 114 -20.93 -36.71 -23.76
N THR A 115 -21.91 -37.44 -23.24
CA THR A 115 -21.87 -38.89 -23.10
C THR A 115 -22.56 -39.58 -24.27
N THR A 116 -21.88 -40.53 -24.91
CA THR A 116 -22.45 -41.39 -25.97
C THR A 116 -22.82 -42.79 -25.50
N ASP A 117 -22.49 -43.15 -24.25
CA ASP A 117 -22.79 -44.43 -23.61
C ASP A 117 -24.27 -44.49 -23.19
N ALA A 118 -25.03 -45.40 -23.83
CA ALA A 118 -26.48 -45.55 -23.65
C ALA A 118 -26.91 -45.90 -22.20
N GLN A 119 -26.13 -46.70 -21.47
CA GLN A 119 -26.44 -47.04 -20.08
C GLN A 119 -26.19 -45.85 -19.16
N LYS A 120 -25.08 -45.12 -19.36
CA LYS A 120 -24.79 -43.90 -18.60
C LYS A 120 -25.77 -42.77 -18.90
N LEU A 121 -26.26 -42.67 -20.14
CA LEU A 121 -27.32 -41.74 -20.54
C LEU A 121 -28.62 -42.01 -19.80
N SER A 122 -29.07 -43.27 -19.74
CA SER A 122 -30.30 -43.64 -19.04
C SER A 122 -30.21 -43.36 -17.53
N GLY A 123 -29.13 -43.79 -16.88
CA GLY A 123 -28.92 -43.55 -15.44
C GLY A 123 -28.79 -42.06 -15.09
N SER A 124 -28.13 -41.27 -15.94
CA SER A 124 -27.97 -39.82 -15.74
C SER A 124 -29.27 -39.05 -15.98
N ARG A 125 -30.10 -39.47 -16.95
CA ARG A 125 -31.45 -38.91 -17.15
C ARG A 125 -32.36 -39.15 -15.96
N HIS A 126 -32.33 -40.36 -15.40
CA HIS A 126 -33.10 -40.69 -14.20
C HIS A 126 -32.67 -39.85 -12.99
N LYS A 127 -31.36 -39.69 -12.77
CA LYS A 127 -30.82 -38.80 -11.73
C LYS A 127 -31.20 -37.34 -11.95
N LEU A 128 -31.14 -36.84 -13.19
CA LEU A 128 -31.55 -35.48 -13.52
C LEU A 128 -33.03 -35.25 -13.19
N ALA A 129 -33.91 -36.18 -13.58
CA ALA A 129 -35.33 -36.11 -13.27
C ALA A 129 -35.60 -36.12 -11.75
N ALA A 130 -34.83 -36.90 -10.98
CA ALA A 130 -34.92 -36.91 -9.53
C ALA A 130 -34.50 -35.56 -8.91
N PHE A 131 -33.40 -34.94 -9.37
CA PHE A 131 -32.98 -33.61 -8.92
C PHE A 131 -33.98 -32.52 -9.33
N GLN A 132 -34.55 -32.59 -10.53
CA GLN A 132 -35.60 -31.67 -10.98
C GLN A 132 -36.87 -31.77 -10.10
N SER A 133 -37.29 -33.00 -9.79
CA SER A 133 -38.44 -33.24 -8.88
C SER A 133 -38.14 -32.74 -7.47
N ARG A 134 -36.93 -33.00 -6.94
CA ARG A 134 -36.50 -32.47 -5.64
C ARG A 134 -36.50 -30.95 -5.62
N ARG A 135 -35.98 -30.31 -6.66
CA ARG A 135 -36.00 -28.84 -6.81
C ARG A 135 -37.42 -28.29 -6.79
N GLN A 136 -38.37 -28.92 -7.49
CA GLN A 136 -39.78 -28.49 -7.45
C GLN A 136 -40.38 -28.63 -6.05
N ALA A 137 -40.11 -29.73 -5.35
CA ALA A 137 -40.58 -29.90 -3.97
C ALA A 137 -40.01 -28.83 -3.03
N LEU A 138 -38.72 -28.53 -3.14
CA LEU A 138 -38.05 -27.48 -2.36
C LEU A 138 -38.62 -26.08 -2.65
N LEU A 139 -38.93 -25.77 -3.92
CA LEU A 139 -39.59 -24.52 -4.28
C LEU A 139 -41.00 -24.42 -3.70
N GLY A 140 -41.75 -25.54 -3.67
CA GLY A 140 -43.06 -25.60 -3.03
C GLY A 140 -42.99 -25.32 -1.52
N GLU A 141 -42.03 -25.95 -0.83
CA GLU A 141 -41.79 -25.71 0.60
C GLU A 141 -41.37 -24.26 0.88
N GLN A 142 -40.45 -23.73 0.06
CA GLN A 142 -40.00 -22.34 0.17
C GLN A 142 -41.17 -21.36 -0.02
N ALA A 143 -42.04 -21.58 -1.00
CA ALA A 143 -43.21 -20.72 -1.23
C ALA A 143 -44.16 -20.70 -0.02
N LEU A 144 -44.39 -21.84 0.63
CA LEU A 144 -45.21 -21.93 1.84
C LEU A 144 -44.58 -21.17 3.02
N LEU A 145 -43.28 -21.35 3.24
CA LEU A 145 -42.56 -20.65 4.31
C LEU A 145 -42.45 -19.14 4.06
N LEU A 146 -42.32 -18.71 2.81
CA LEU A 146 -42.36 -17.30 2.43
C LEU A 146 -43.73 -16.69 2.72
N GLN A 147 -44.83 -17.38 2.42
CA GLN A 147 -46.16 -16.90 2.78
C GLN A 147 -46.35 -16.79 4.30
N ALA A 148 -45.82 -17.76 5.04
CA ALA A 148 -45.89 -17.82 6.50
C ALA A 148 -44.94 -16.86 7.23
N SER A 149 -43.94 -16.28 6.55
CA SER A 149 -42.97 -15.33 7.14
C SER A 149 -43.21 -13.90 6.65
N PRO A 150 -43.91 -13.05 7.43
CA PRO A 150 -44.01 -11.62 7.13
C PRO A 150 -42.63 -10.94 7.08
N ALA A 151 -41.71 -11.33 7.97
CA ALA A 151 -40.37 -10.76 8.05
C ALA A 151 -39.56 -11.01 6.77
N ARG A 152 -39.60 -12.23 6.23
CA ARG A 152 -38.93 -12.57 4.96
C ARG A 152 -39.52 -11.82 3.79
N ARG A 153 -40.86 -11.69 3.73
CA ARG A 153 -41.53 -10.92 2.67
C ARG A 153 -41.15 -9.45 2.71
N GLU A 154 -41.08 -8.87 3.90
CA GLU A 154 -40.65 -7.49 4.08
C GLU A 154 -39.18 -7.30 3.68
N LEU A 155 -38.29 -8.23 4.07
CA LEU A 155 -36.90 -8.22 3.64
C LEU A 155 -36.78 -8.23 2.11
N LEU A 156 -37.47 -9.15 1.43
CA LEU A 156 -37.46 -9.25 -0.03
C LEU A 156 -38.02 -7.99 -0.70
N ARG A 157 -39.09 -7.41 -0.15
CA ARG A 157 -39.67 -6.14 -0.64
C ARG A 157 -38.66 -5.00 -0.54
N VAL A 158 -38.05 -4.83 0.64
CA VAL A 158 -37.08 -3.75 0.89
C VAL A 158 -35.80 -3.94 0.06
N GLN A 159 -35.36 -5.20 -0.15
CA GLN A 159 -34.26 -5.52 -1.07
C GLN A 159 -34.58 -5.10 -2.50
N ALA A 160 -35.75 -5.49 -3.02
CA ALA A 160 -36.17 -5.12 -4.38
C ALA A 160 -36.29 -3.60 -4.55
N GLU A 161 -36.87 -2.90 -3.56
CA GLU A 161 -36.94 -1.44 -3.55
C GLU A 161 -35.55 -0.79 -3.55
N LEU A 162 -34.61 -1.36 -2.77
CA LEU A 162 -33.25 -0.85 -2.71
C LEU A 162 -32.51 -1.09 -4.01
N GLU A 163 -32.60 -2.26 -4.61
CA GLU A 163 -32.03 -2.57 -5.93
C GLU A 163 -32.59 -1.65 -7.00
N GLN A 164 -33.91 -1.46 -7.05
CA GLN A 164 -34.55 -0.55 -8.00
C GLN A 164 -34.07 0.89 -7.80
N LEU A 165 -33.98 1.36 -6.55
CA LEU A 165 -33.48 2.68 -6.23
C LEU A 165 -32.02 2.83 -6.67
N ARG A 166 -31.16 1.87 -6.32
CA ARG A 166 -29.73 1.87 -6.66
C ARG A 166 -29.50 1.87 -8.16
N SER A 167 -30.28 1.07 -8.90
CA SER A 167 -30.26 1.03 -10.37
C SER A 167 -30.73 2.36 -10.97
N ARG A 168 -31.85 2.92 -10.50
CA ARG A 168 -32.38 4.23 -10.94
C ARG A 168 -31.40 5.38 -10.73
N LEU A 169 -30.67 5.37 -9.61
CA LEU A 169 -29.65 6.38 -9.29
C LEU A 169 -28.33 6.15 -10.03
N GLY A 170 -28.17 5.01 -10.73
CA GLY A 170 -26.92 4.62 -11.38
C GLY A 170 -25.79 4.28 -10.40
N LEU A 171 -26.12 4.00 -9.13
CA LEU A 171 -25.13 3.74 -8.08
C LEU A 171 -24.36 2.45 -8.34
N GLU A 172 -25.03 1.39 -8.81
CA GLU A 172 -24.39 0.11 -9.14
C GLU A 172 -23.37 0.25 -10.25
N ARG A 173 -23.72 0.99 -11.31
CA ARG A 173 -22.79 1.32 -12.40
C ARG A 173 -21.59 2.09 -11.87
N ALA A 174 -21.83 3.06 -10.99
CA ALA A 174 -20.76 3.87 -10.42
C ALA A 174 -19.80 3.05 -9.55
N GLU A 175 -20.33 2.16 -8.71
CA GLU A 175 -19.56 1.25 -7.85
C GLU A 175 -18.79 0.21 -8.69
N ALA A 176 -19.39 -0.33 -9.76
CA ALA A 176 -18.73 -1.26 -10.68
C ALA A 176 -17.55 -0.60 -11.42
N GLU A 177 -17.71 0.64 -11.87
CA GLU A 177 -16.65 1.43 -12.47
C GLU A 177 -15.49 1.67 -11.47
N LEU A 178 -15.79 2.01 -10.22
CA LEU A 178 -14.78 2.16 -9.17
C LEU A 178 -14.01 0.84 -8.90
N ALA A 179 -14.71 -0.30 -8.93
CA ALA A 179 -14.08 -1.62 -8.79
C ALA A 179 -13.16 -1.94 -9.98
N GLY A 180 -13.53 -1.53 -11.20
CA GLY A 180 -12.65 -1.59 -12.37
C GLY A 180 -11.38 -0.77 -12.18
N LEU A 181 -11.52 0.52 -11.84
CA LEU A 181 -10.40 1.43 -11.62
C LEU A 181 -9.44 0.94 -10.52
N SER A 182 -9.98 0.37 -9.44
CA SER A 182 -9.18 -0.15 -8.33
C SER A 182 -8.34 -1.38 -8.73
N ARG A 183 -8.91 -2.27 -9.57
CA ARG A 183 -8.17 -3.42 -10.12
C ARG A 183 -7.00 -2.96 -11.00
N ASP A 184 -7.26 -2.02 -11.92
CA ASP A 184 -6.24 -1.47 -12.81
C ASP A 184 -5.10 -0.78 -12.05
N GLN A 185 -5.44 -0.03 -10.98
CA GLN A 185 -4.46 0.61 -10.13
C GLN A 185 -3.57 -0.40 -9.39
N GLY A 186 -4.16 -1.50 -8.90
CA GLY A 186 -3.42 -2.59 -8.27
C GLY A 186 -2.37 -3.20 -9.20
N HIS A 187 -2.75 -3.50 -10.44
CA HIS A 187 -1.84 -4.06 -11.45
C HIS A 187 -0.68 -3.11 -11.80
N ARG A 188 -0.95 -1.80 -11.94
CA ARG A 188 0.10 -0.80 -12.28
C ARG A 188 1.09 -0.54 -11.14
N SER A 189 0.65 -0.67 -9.89
CA SER A 189 1.48 -0.33 -8.72
C SER A 189 2.59 -1.34 -8.48
N GLY A 190 2.31 -2.65 -8.66
CA GLY A 190 3.30 -3.72 -8.47
C GLY A 190 4.47 -3.66 -9.45
N HIS A 191 4.20 -3.51 -10.74
CA HIS A 191 5.25 -3.44 -11.76
C HIS A 191 6.14 -2.19 -11.65
N ALA A 192 5.59 -1.07 -11.18
CA ALA A 192 6.30 0.20 -11.14
C ALA A 192 7.27 0.33 -9.95
N GLY A 193 7.08 -0.44 -8.86
CA GLY A 193 8.00 -0.47 -7.71
C GLY A 193 9.34 -1.13 -8.06
N GLN A 194 9.30 -2.38 -8.52
CA GLN A 194 10.49 -3.14 -8.92
C GLN A 194 11.27 -2.47 -10.06
N SER A 195 10.56 -1.86 -11.02
CA SER A 195 11.20 -1.11 -12.10
C SER A 195 11.96 0.13 -11.59
N PHE A 196 11.49 0.79 -10.52
CA PHE A 196 12.15 1.99 -10.01
C PHE A 196 13.48 1.68 -9.31
N GLU A 197 13.53 0.65 -8.46
CA GLU A 197 14.76 0.25 -7.78
C GLU A 197 15.88 -0.13 -8.78
N GLN A 198 15.51 -0.83 -9.86
CA GLN A 198 16.43 -1.15 -10.94
C GLN A 198 16.91 0.10 -11.68
N GLN A 199 16.02 1.05 -11.95
CA GLN A 199 16.35 2.30 -12.65
C GLN A 199 17.32 3.19 -11.86
N VAL A 200 17.33 3.13 -10.52
CA VAL A 200 18.19 4.00 -9.70
C VAL A 200 19.57 3.42 -9.39
N LEU A 201 19.80 2.13 -9.65
CA LEU A 201 21.10 1.48 -9.41
C LEU A 201 22.29 2.23 -10.06
N PRO A 202 22.19 2.76 -11.30
CA PRO A 202 23.27 3.56 -11.89
C PRO A 202 23.62 4.82 -11.08
N LEU A 203 22.67 5.41 -10.35
CA LEU A 203 22.92 6.58 -9.51
C LEU A 203 23.78 6.22 -8.30
N THR A 204 23.56 5.05 -7.70
CA THR A 204 24.39 4.53 -6.60
C THR A 204 25.84 4.38 -7.04
N TRP A 205 26.08 3.73 -8.19
CA TRP A 205 27.41 3.57 -8.76
C TRP A 205 28.07 4.90 -9.14
N ARG A 206 27.29 5.85 -9.67
CA ARG A 206 27.81 7.15 -10.10
C ARG A 206 28.16 8.08 -8.95
N PHE A 207 27.34 8.12 -7.89
CA PHE A 207 27.40 9.19 -6.89
C PHE A 207 27.80 8.75 -5.49
N ILE A 208 27.52 7.49 -5.10
CA ILE A 208 27.71 6.99 -3.75
C ILE A 208 28.98 6.14 -3.67
N VAL A 209 29.13 5.15 -4.54
CA VAL A 209 30.30 4.23 -4.55
C VAL A 209 31.64 4.99 -4.59
N PRO A 210 31.83 6.04 -5.43
CA PRO A 210 33.10 6.76 -5.47
C PRO A 210 33.46 7.46 -4.16
N GLU A 211 32.46 7.91 -3.38
CA GLU A 211 32.70 8.54 -2.07
C GLU A 211 33.24 7.52 -1.06
N LEU A 212 32.76 6.28 -1.14
CA LEU A 212 33.19 5.18 -0.28
C LEU A 212 34.58 4.65 -0.68
N LEU A 213 34.93 4.71 -1.97
CA LEU A 213 36.23 4.26 -2.50
C LEU A 213 37.39 5.23 -2.20
N ARG A 214 37.15 6.55 -2.20
CA ARG A 214 38.18 7.57 -1.88
C ARG A 214 38.82 7.40 -0.49
N ARG A 215 38.25 6.55 0.37
CA ARG A 215 38.77 6.20 1.69
C ARG A 215 39.69 4.96 1.68
N GLY A 216 40.35 4.66 0.55
CA GLY A 216 41.38 3.62 0.44
C GLY A 216 40.84 2.19 0.23
N GLY A 217 39.73 2.04 -0.51
CA GLY A 217 39.10 0.74 -0.75
C GLY A 217 39.57 0.01 -2.01
N ASP A 218 39.74 -1.30 -1.92
CA ASP A 218 39.92 -2.19 -3.06
C ASP A 218 38.61 -2.29 -3.87
N ALA A 219 38.60 -1.69 -5.06
CA ALA A 219 37.42 -1.61 -5.93
C ALA A 219 36.99 -2.98 -6.47
N ALA A 220 37.92 -3.94 -6.62
CA ALA A 220 37.62 -5.24 -7.21
C ALA A 220 36.69 -6.10 -6.33
N ARG A 221 36.73 -5.86 -5.01
CA ARG A 221 35.93 -6.57 -4.00
C ARG A 221 34.64 -5.83 -3.61
N LEU A 222 34.36 -4.70 -4.25
CA LEU A 222 33.15 -3.93 -3.98
C LEU A 222 31.98 -4.54 -4.74
N ARG A 223 30.85 -4.70 -4.05
CA ARG A 223 29.58 -5.12 -4.65
C ARG A 223 28.45 -4.23 -4.13
N VAL A 224 27.43 -4.03 -4.97
CA VAL A 224 26.17 -3.41 -4.57
C VAL A 224 25.12 -4.52 -4.64
N LEU A 225 24.73 -5.02 -3.48
CA LEU A 225 23.67 -6.02 -3.34
C LEU A 225 22.31 -5.34 -3.32
N ARG A 226 21.25 -6.04 -3.74
CA ARG A 226 19.89 -5.52 -3.84
C ARG A 226 18.88 -6.43 -3.17
N GLY A 227 17.77 -5.85 -2.70
CA GLY A 227 16.68 -6.62 -2.07
C GLY A 227 17.19 -7.52 -0.95
N VAL A 228 18.15 -7.02 -0.16
CA VAL A 228 18.89 -7.85 0.79
C VAL A 228 17.97 -8.20 1.95
N GLY A 229 17.66 -9.48 2.08
CA GLY A 229 16.92 -10.03 3.21
C GLY A 229 17.83 -10.81 4.13
N LEU A 230 17.85 -10.47 5.42
CA LEU A 230 18.72 -11.13 6.41
C LEU A 230 17.97 -12.06 7.36
N GLY A 231 16.86 -12.66 6.93
CA GLY A 231 16.14 -13.70 7.69
C GLY A 231 15.23 -13.21 8.82
N ALA A 232 14.92 -11.90 8.84
CA ALA A 232 13.90 -11.29 9.70
C ALA A 232 12.85 -10.53 8.87
N ALA A 233 11.61 -10.48 9.36
CA ALA A 233 10.45 -9.91 8.65
C ALA A 233 10.55 -8.38 8.39
N ARG A 234 11.55 -7.72 8.97
CA ARG A 234 11.74 -6.26 8.99
C ARG A 234 13.11 -5.83 8.47
N THR A 235 13.81 -6.70 7.75
CA THR A 235 15.23 -6.48 7.37
C THR A 235 15.44 -6.62 5.86
N GLU A 236 14.52 -6.09 5.07
CA GLU A 236 14.69 -5.98 3.63
C GLU A 236 15.34 -4.63 3.30
N PHE A 237 16.47 -4.65 2.58
CA PHE A 237 17.21 -3.46 2.16
C PHE A 237 17.18 -3.31 0.65
N ASP A 238 16.87 -2.11 0.18
CA ASP A 238 16.83 -1.83 -1.25
C ASP A 238 18.21 -2.03 -1.86
N GLN A 239 19.27 -1.44 -1.25
CA GLN A 239 20.65 -1.71 -1.65
C GLN A 239 21.65 -1.67 -0.47
N LEU A 240 22.61 -2.60 -0.48
CA LEU A 240 23.78 -2.59 0.40
C LEU A 240 25.07 -2.50 -0.41
N ILE A 241 25.92 -1.54 -0.06
CA ILE A 241 27.26 -1.42 -0.64
C ILE A 241 28.20 -2.15 0.29
N ILE A 242 28.75 -3.27 -0.19
CA ILE A 242 29.60 -4.13 0.61
C ILE A 242 31.02 -4.21 0.04
N ARG A 243 31.93 -4.64 0.90
CA ARG A 243 33.23 -5.17 0.52
C ARG A 243 33.28 -6.64 0.87
N GLN A 244 33.45 -7.48 -0.14
CA GLN A 244 33.65 -8.92 0.06
C GLN A 244 34.92 -9.15 0.89
N PRO A 245 34.96 -10.15 1.77
CA PRO A 245 36.17 -10.51 2.50
C PRO A 245 37.28 -10.97 1.55
N ARG A 246 38.53 -11.06 2.05
CA ARG A 246 39.63 -11.65 1.25
C ARG A 246 39.56 -13.17 1.21
N ARG A 247 38.94 -13.79 2.23
CA ARG A 247 38.82 -15.23 2.37
C ARG A 247 37.34 -15.63 2.28
N PRO A 248 37.01 -16.70 1.51
CA PRO A 248 35.65 -17.25 1.50
C PRO A 248 35.17 -17.62 2.90
N GLY A 249 33.86 -17.56 3.13
CA GLY A 249 33.24 -17.95 4.40
C GLY A 249 33.37 -16.91 5.53
N GLN A 250 33.99 -15.75 5.28
CA GLN A 250 34.00 -14.65 6.25
C GLN A 250 32.84 -13.67 6.04
N PRO A 251 32.39 -12.97 7.09
CA PRO A 251 31.39 -11.92 6.94
C PRO A 251 31.87 -10.78 6.04
N VAL A 252 30.96 -10.25 5.22
CA VAL A 252 31.19 -9.06 4.40
C VAL A 252 31.29 -7.81 5.27
N GLU A 253 31.91 -6.75 4.75
CA GLU A 253 31.93 -5.44 5.39
C GLU A 253 30.92 -4.53 4.69
N VAL A 254 29.91 -4.03 5.42
CA VAL A 254 28.92 -3.09 4.89
C VAL A 254 29.49 -1.67 4.96
N LEU A 255 29.71 -1.07 3.80
CA LEU A 255 30.29 0.26 3.64
C LEU A 255 29.22 1.35 3.57
N GLY A 256 28.02 1.02 3.10
CA GLY A 256 26.90 1.94 2.99
C GLY A 256 25.57 1.21 2.79
N MET A 257 24.50 1.85 3.23
CA MET A 257 23.11 1.42 3.02
C MET A 257 22.41 2.48 2.18
N VAL A 258 21.70 2.06 1.14
CA VAL A 258 20.94 2.97 0.30
C VAL A 258 19.47 2.60 0.39
N GLU A 259 18.67 3.53 0.90
CA GLU A 259 17.22 3.45 0.91
C GLU A 259 16.67 4.15 -0.33
N VAL A 260 15.82 3.46 -1.08
CA VAL A 260 15.18 3.93 -2.30
C VAL A 260 13.69 4.13 -2.01
N LYS A 261 13.20 5.36 -2.22
CA LYS A 261 11.77 5.65 -2.09
C LYS A 261 11.23 6.32 -3.33
N ARG A 262 10.20 5.72 -3.93
CA ARG A 262 9.54 6.32 -5.11
C ARG A 262 8.87 7.65 -4.77
N ASN A 263 8.28 7.77 -3.58
CA ASN A 263 7.65 9.01 -3.13
C ASN A 263 8.52 9.71 -2.11
N PHE A 264 8.67 11.02 -2.29
CA PHE A 264 9.50 11.84 -1.43
C PHE A 264 9.00 11.88 0.02
N ASN A 265 7.68 11.82 0.21
CA ASN A 265 7.04 11.85 1.52
C ASN A 265 7.31 10.58 2.37
N ASP A 266 7.69 9.46 1.74
CA ASP A 266 7.96 8.20 2.44
C ASP A 266 9.41 8.12 2.98
N LEU A 267 10.21 9.17 2.74
CA LEU A 267 11.61 9.24 3.18
C LEU A 267 11.74 9.07 4.70
N ALA A 268 10.85 9.68 5.49
CA ALA A 268 10.92 9.60 6.95
C ALA A 268 10.59 8.20 7.48
N HIS A 269 9.66 7.50 6.84
CA HIS A 269 9.37 6.11 7.16
C HIS A 269 10.59 5.22 6.92
N GLY A 270 11.20 5.32 5.73
CA GLY A 270 12.44 4.62 5.41
C GLY A 270 13.56 4.96 6.40
N PHE A 271 13.74 6.24 6.71
CA PHE A 271 14.73 6.68 7.70
C PHE A 271 14.54 6.02 9.07
N ARG A 272 13.33 6.11 9.65
CA ARG A 272 13.02 5.50 10.96
C ARG A 272 13.29 4.00 10.95
N HIS A 273 12.85 3.32 9.89
CA HIS A 273 13.05 1.88 9.77
C HIS A 273 14.54 1.51 9.75
N ARG A 274 15.38 2.30 9.05
CA ARG A 274 16.83 2.09 9.06
C ARG A 274 17.50 2.44 10.39
N GLN A 275 16.98 3.39 11.16
CA GLN A 275 17.45 3.62 12.53
C GLN A 275 17.23 2.38 13.41
N GLU A 276 16.03 1.79 13.34
CA GLU A 276 15.66 0.58 14.06
C GLU A 276 16.51 -0.63 13.61
N ASN A 277 16.61 -0.86 12.29
CA ASN A 277 17.40 -1.97 11.76
C ASN A 277 18.89 -1.86 12.14
N LEU A 278 19.48 -0.67 12.03
CA LEU A 278 20.87 -0.46 12.40
C LEU A 278 21.09 -0.72 13.90
N ALA A 279 20.17 -0.29 14.76
CA ALA A 279 20.22 -0.63 16.17
C ALA A 279 20.20 -2.15 16.40
N TRP A 280 19.33 -2.86 15.67
CA TRP A 280 19.23 -4.32 15.73
C TRP A 280 20.55 -5.01 15.32
N PHE A 281 21.13 -4.64 14.18
CA PHE A 281 22.41 -5.19 13.72
C PHE A 281 23.57 -4.90 14.65
N LYS A 282 23.52 -3.74 15.33
CA LYS A 282 24.52 -3.32 16.30
C LYS A 282 24.34 -3.95 17.67
N GLY A 283 23.24 -4.65 17.92
CA GLY A 283 22.92 -5.25 19.21
C GLY A 283 22.49 -4.23 20.28
N GLU A 284 22.03 -3.05 19.86
CA GLU A 284 21.61 -1.97 20.76
C GLU A 284 20.15 -2.16 21.23
N ALA A 285 19.93 -3.13 22.13
CA ALA A 285 18.60 -3.59 22.54
C ALA A 285 17.66 -2.50 23.08
N GLY A 286 18.18 -1.36 23.56
CA GLY A 286 17.36 -0.22 24.00
C GLY A 286 16.73 0.61 22.87
N HIS A 287 17.02 0.28 21.60
CA HIS A 287 16.63 1.11 20.45
C HIS A 287 15.84 0.34 19.37
N TYR A 288 15.38 -0.86 19.68
CA TYR A 288 14.43 -1.63 18.86
C TYR A 288 13.63 -2.58 19.76
N ASP A 289 12.47 -3.02 19.29
CA ASP A 289 11.68 -4.06 19.97
C ASP A 289 12.07 -5.45 19.45
N SER A 290 12.72 -6.27 20.28
CA SER A 290 13.18 -7.61 19.89
C SER A 290 12.03 -8.55 19.52
N SER A 291 10.82 -8.35 20.07
CA SER A 291 9.67 -9.19 19.76
C SER A 291 9.27 -9.12 18.28
N LEU A 292 9.46 -7.95 17.66
CA LEU A 292 9.20 -7.71 16.24
C LEU A 292 10.20 -8.37 15.30
N TYR A 293 11.38 -8.76 15.80
CA TYR A 293 12.45 -9.40 15.04
C TYR A 293 12.53 -10.91 15.28
N ARG A 294 11.65 -11.46 16.12
CA ARG A 294 11.65 -12.89 16.43
C ARG A 294 11.23 -13.71 15.22
N THR A 295 12.11 -14.58 14.75
CA THR A 295 11.82 -15.56 13.70
C THR A 295 12.24 -16.96 14.12
N ARG A 296 11.96 -17.97 13.26
CA ARG A 296 12.50 -19.32 13.46
C ARG A 296 14.03 -19.33 13.52
N TYR A 297 14.67 -18.39 12.82
CA TYR A 297 16.12 -18.23 12.75
C TYR A 297 16.65 -17.39 13.92
N PHE A 298 16.10 -16.20 14.15
CA PHE A 298 16.43 -15.33 15.30
C PHE A 298 15.42 -15.50 16.43
N ARG A 299 15.55 -16.59 17.19
CA ARG A 299 14.56 -16.96 18.22
C ARG A 299 14.50 -15.98 19.40
N SER A 300 15.63 -15.35 19.72
CA SER A 300 15.76 -14.34 20.76
C SER A 300 15.26 -12.96 20.31
N GLY A 301 14.99 -12.78 19.01
CA GLY A 301 14.71 -11.47 18.42
C GLY A 301 15.95 -10.58 18.28
N HIS A 302 17.15 -11.09 18.50
CA HIS A 302 18.41 -10.35 18.35
C HIS A 302 19.19 -10.83 17.14
N PHE A 303 19.98 -9.93 16.53
CA PHE A 303 20.93 -10.31 15.49
C PHE A 303 22.17 -10.96 16.13
N ASP A 304 22.02 -12.14 16.68
CA ASP A 304 23.04 -12.87 17.47
C ASP A 304 23.71 -14.01 16.69
N ARG A 305 23.34 -14.19 15.43
CA ARG A 305 23.82 -15.23 14.52
C ARG A 305 24.11 -14.64 13.15
N GLU A 306 25.01 -15.28 12.40
CA GLU A 306 25.29 -14.88 11.03
C GLU A 306 24.05 -15.04 10.15
N ALA A 307 23.82 -14.14 9.21
CA ALA A 307 22.77 -14.28 8.19
C ALA A 307 23.42 -14.45 6.81
N VAL A 308 22.75 -15.16 5.91
CA VAL A 308 23.20 -15.35 4.54
C VAL A 308 22.20 -14.71 3.59
N HIS A 309 22.71 -13.88 2.68
CA HIS A 309 21.99 -13.42 1.50
C HIS A 309 22.60 -14.08 0.27
N GLU A 310 21.77 -14.46 -0.70
CA GLU A 310 22.22 -15.05 -1.96
C GLU A 310 21.77 -14.14 -3.12
N GLU A 311 22.71 -13.73 -3.97
CA GLU A 311 22.45 -12.93 -5.17
C GLU A 311 23.36 -13.42 -6.29
N ASP A 312 22.81 -13.62 -7.48
CA ASP A 312 23.52 -14.09 -8.68
C ASP A 312 24.35 -15.38 -8.46
N GLY A 313 23.86 -16.28 -7.59
CA GLY A 313 24.53 -17.54 -7.26
C GLY A 313 25.69 -17.42 -6.27
N GLU A 314 26.01 -16.21 -5.79
CA GLU A 314 27.00 -15.98 -4.74
C GLU A 314 26.35 -15.87 -3.36
N ARG A 315 27.04 -16.37 -2.33
CA ARG A 315 26.59 -16.33 -0.93
C ARG A 315 27.36 -15.26 -0.15
N PHE A 316 26.62 -14.36 0.50
CA PHE A 316 27.16 -13.25 1.28
C PHE A 316 26.78 -13.42 2.75
N ILE A 317 27.78 -13.57 3.61
CA ILE A 317 27.61 -13.78 5.05
C ILE A 317 27.61 -12.42 5.76
N PHE A 318 26.66 -12.19 6.65
CA PHE A 318 26.53 -10.98 7.45
C PHE A 318 26.58 -11.32 8.94
N SER A 319 27.37 -10.56 9.69
CA SER A 319 27.42 -10.63 11.15
C SER A 319 27.32 -9.21 11.73
N ARG A 320 27.29 -9.07 13.07
CA ARG A 320 27.30 -7.72 13.70
C ARG A 320 28.49 -6.87 13.24
N ASP A 321 29.65 -7.51 13.05
CA ASP A 321 30.88 -6.84 12.61
C ASP A 321 30.79 -6.31 11.18
N SER A 322 29.90 -6.87 10.36
CA SER A 322 29.61 -6.34 9.03
C SER A 322 29.16 -4.88 9.09
N PHE A 323 28.47 -4.47 10.16
CA PHE A 323 27.90 -3.12 10.32
C PHE A 323 28.76 -2.18 11.19
N ARG A 324 30.03 -2.52 11.46
CA ARG A 324 30.92 -1.75 12.35
C ARG A 324 31.09 -0.26 12.00
N HIS A 325 30.86 0.11 10.74
CA HIS A 325 31.02 1.47 10.24
C HIS A 325 29.85 2.40 10.56
N PHE A 326 28.72 1.84 10.95
CA PHE A 326 27.54 2.60 11.36
C PHE A 326 27.67 2.93 12.84
N ARG A 327 27.69 4.23 13.13
CA ARG A 327 27.78 4.77 14.48
C ARG A 327 26.75 5.88 14.63
N ARG A 328 26.10 5.93 15.80
CA ARG A 328 25.24 7.08 16.13
C ARG A 328 26.08 8.34 16.22
N GLU A 329 25.53 9.44 15.73
CA GLU A 329 26.13 10.75 15.87
C GLU A 329 25.95 11.24 17.31
N SER A 330 27.05 11.69 17.92
CA SER A 330 27.03 12.24 19.29
C SER A 330 26.06 13.43 19.38
N GLY A 331 25.31 13.51 20.47
CA GLY A 331 24.33 14.57 20.74
C GLY A 331 22.96 14.41 20.06
N ILE A 332 22.87 13.72 18.91
CA ILE A 332 21.60 13.51 18.19
C ILE A 332 21.11 12.06 18.35
N GLY A 333 22.03 11.11 18.58
CA GLY A 333 21.68 9.71 18.81
C GLY A 333 21.12 9.00 17.57
N LEU A 334 21.42 9.46 16.36
CA LEU A 334 20.94 8.87 15.10
C LEU A 334 22.10 8.39 14.22
N PHE A 335 21.88 7.31 13.47
CA PHE A 335 22.76 6.83 12.40
C PHE A 335 22.54 7.67 11.14
N LEU A 336 23.43 8.61 10.86
CA LEU A 336 23.34 9.47 9.66
C LEU A 336 24.42 9.15 8.63
N ARG A 337 25.64 8.83 9.07
CA ARG A 337 26.75 8.51 8.17
C ARG A 337 26.53 7.18 7.49
N ARG A 338 26.85 7.13 6.18
CA ARG A 338 26.78 5.93 5.33
C ARG A 338 25.36 5.40 5.13
N LEU A 339 24.35 6.12 5.61
CA LEU A 339 22.95 5.90 5.30
C LEU A 339 22.55 6.91 4.23
N TYR A 340 22.31 6.41 3.02
CA TYR A 340 22.02 7.16 1.81
C TYR A 340 20.55 7.00 1.44
N PHE A 341 20.02 8.00 0.75
CA PHE A 341 18.65 7.99 0.24
C PHE A 341 18.63 8.36 -1.23
N ILE A 342 17.85 7.63 -2.02
CA ILE A 342 17.53 7.99 -3.40
C ILE A 342 16.01 8.07 -3.53
N THR A 343 15.50 9.19 -4.02
CA THR A 343 14.06 9.39 -4.14
C THR A 343 13.68 10.22 -5.35
N ARG A 344 12.44 10.12 -5.82
CA ARG A 344 11.92 11.06 -6.83
C ARG A 344 11.47 12.34 -6.15
N GLY A 345 11.88 13.47 -6.73
CA GLY A 345 11.38 14.78 -6.35
C GLY A 345 9.87 14.87 -6.57
N GLY A 346 9.21 15.58 -5.68
CA GLY A 346 7.78 15.75 -5.67
C GLY A 346 7.36 16.72 -4.58
N ILE A 347 6.07 16.98 -4.46
CA ILE A 347 5.56 17.85 -3.40
C ILE A 347 5.69 17.16 -2.04
N LEU A 348 6.29 17.88 -1.09
CA LEU A 348 6.33 17.50 0.32
C LEU A 348 5.03 17.92 1.00
N SER A 349 4.08 16.99 1.07
CA SER A 349 2.72 17.25 1.53
C SER A 349 2.59 17.36 3.05
N GLY A 350 3.69 17.19 3.79
CA GLY A 350 3.75 17.28 5.25
C GLY A 350 3.32 16.03 6.00
N VAL A 351 2.99 14.96 5.28
CA VAL A 351 2.68 13.63 5.83
C VAL A 351 3.10 12.53 4.86
N SER A 352 3.31 11.32 5.38
CA SER A 352 3.58 10.12 4.57
C SER A 352 2.54 9.86 3.47
N THR A 353 2.91 9.12 2.42
CA THR A 353 1.97 8.77 1.36
C THR A 353 0.80 7.92 1.89
N ALA A 354 1.03 7.07 2.89
CA ALA A 354 -0.03 6.30 3.55
C ALA A 354 -1.04 7.20 4.28
N ALA A 355 -0.56 8.17 5.05
CA ALA A 355 -1.42 9.15 5.71
C ALA A 355 -2.19 10.00 4.69
N LEU A 356 -1.51 10.47 3.63
CA LEU A 356 -2.14 11.22 2.55
C LEU A 356 -3.24 10.40 1.84
N ALA A 357 -3.01 9.10 1.62
CA ALA A 357 -4.01 8.21 1.05
C ALA A 357 -5.24 8.04 1.96
N ARG A 358 -5.05 7.98 3.28
CA ARG A 358 -6.16 7.96 4.26
C ARG A 358 -6.96 9.27 4.22
N ILE A 359 -6.27 10.41 4.18
CA ILE A 359 -6.92 11.73 4.08
C ILE A 359 -7.73 11.81 2.78
N ARG A 360 -7.08 11.50 1.66
CA ARG A 360 -7.71 11.47 0.33
C ARG A 360 -8.93 10.57 0.29
N HIS A 361 -8.84 9.36 0.86
CA HIS A 361 -9.96 8.43 0.93
C HIS A 361 -11.11 9.03 1.72
N ARG A 362 -10.85 9.54 2.94
CA ARG A 362 -11.89 10.16 3.78
C ARG A 362 -12.56 11.32 3.05
N VAL A 363 -11.79 12.22 2.45
CA VAL A 363 -12.33 13.34 1.70
C VAL A 363 -13.23 12.85 0.57
N ALA A 364 -12.86 11.79 -0.14
CA ALA A 364 -13.64 11.24 -1.25
C ALA A 364 -14.93 10.51 -0.82
N THR A 365 -15.02 9.99 0.40
CA THR A 365 -16.11 9.08 0.82
C THR A 365 -16.99 9.61 1.95
N ASP A 366 -16.51 10.56 2.74
CA ASP A 366 -17.24 11.05 3.92
C ASP A 366 -18.45 11.88 3.50
N ALA A 367 -19.64 11.29 3.59
CA ALA A 367 -20.90 11.95 3.24
C ALA A 367 -21.26 13.13 4.17
N ARG A 368 -20.60 13.27 5.33
CA ARG A 368 -20.76 14.45 6.20
C ARG A 368 -19.80 15.57 5.85
N TRP A 369 -18.80 15.29 5.03
CA TRP A 369 -17.89 16.30 4.55
C TRP A 369 -18.66 17.28 3.66
N ARG A 370 -18.86 18.48 4.20
CA ARG A 370 -19.30 19.66 3.47
C ARG A 370 -18.11 20.60 3.45
N GLN A 371 -17.67 21.03 2.27
CA GLN A 371 -16.60 22.04 2.11
C GLN A 371 -16.91 23.39 2.78
N ARG A 372 -18.12 23.56 3.32
CA ARG A 372 -18.65 24.85 3.76
C ARG A 372 -18.87 24.82 5.28
N GLY A 373 -17.83 25.18 6.03
CA GLY A 373 -17.90 25.40 7.47
C GLY A 373 -16.54 25.36 8.14
N ASP A 374 -16.16 26.42 8.85
CA ASP A 374 -14.89 26.47 9.57
C ASP A 374 -14.81 25.44 10.71
N ALA A 375 -15.96 25.10 11.31
CA ALA A 375 -16.04 24.06 12.33
C ALA A 375 -15.69 22.66 11.77
N SER A 376 -16.31 22.26 10.65
CA SER A 376 -16.03 20.96 10.02
C SER A 376 -14.62 20.90 9.42
N LEU A 377 -14.13 22.01 8.88
CA LEU A 377 -12.76 22.11 8.38
C LEU A 377 -11.75 22.01 9.53
N GLY A 378 -12.04 22.62 10.68
CA GLY A 378 -11.23 22.52 11.89
C GLY A 378 -11.18 21.11 12.48
N GLU A 379 -12.29 20.36 12.43
CA GLU A 379 -12.31 18.93 12.80
C GLU A 379 -11.45 18.08 11.86
N LEU A 380 -11.56 18.33 10.55
CA LEU A 380 -10.74 17.63 9.56
C LEU A 380 -9.25 17.95 9.75
N LEU A 381 -8.89 19.22 10.02
CA LEU A 381 -7.53 19.64 10.32
C LEU A 381 -6.96 18.87 11.53
N ARG A 382 -7.67 18.87 12.67
CA ARG A 382 -7.23 18.15 13.88
C ARG A 382 -7.01 16.66 13.60
N TRP A 383 -7.92 16.04 12.85
CA TRP A 383 -7.77 14.65 12.46
C TRP A 383 -6.57 14.45 11.53
N CYS A 384 -6.39 15.30 10.52
CA CYS A 384 -5.23 15.28 9.63
C CYS A 384 -3.90 15.45 10.39
N GLN A 385 -3.85 16.37 11.36
CA GLN A 385 -2.69 16.56 12.25
C GLN A 385 -2.41 15.32 13.11
N SER A 386 -3.45 14.62 13.56
CA SER A 386 -3.27 13.36 14.31
C SER A 386 -2.66 12.22 13.48
N LEU A 387 -2.67 12.34 12.15
CA LEU A 387 -2.02 11.39 11.25
C LEU A 387 -0.56 11.73 10.97
N ALA A 388 -0.12 12.95 11.26
CA ALA A 388 1.26 13.36 11.09
C ALA A 388 2.14 12.72 12.17
N GLU A 389 3.30 12.21 11.77
CA GLU A 389 4.22 11.59 12.69
C GLU A 389 5.17 12.61 13.33
N PRO A 390 5.79 12.28 14.48
CA PRO A 390 6.79 13.15 15.11
C PRO A 390 7.98 13.49 14.20
N LEU A 391 8.27 12.63 13.22
CA LEU A 391 9.31 12.84 12.23
C LEU A 391 8.71 12.67 10.83
N GLU A 392 8.71 13.74 10.03
CA GLU A 392 8.24 13.72 8.65
C GLU A 392 9.39 13.96 7.67
N ALA A 393 9.15 13.75 6.37
CA ALA A 393 10.20 13.88 5.36
C ALA A 393 10.96 15.23 5.42
N PRO A 394 10.30 16.39 5.64
CA PRO A 394 11.02 17.66 5.82
C PRO A 394 12.02 17.64 6.99
N ASP A 395 11.72 16.95 8.09
CA ASP A 395 12.61 16.86 9.24
C ASP A 395 13.88 16.06 8.89
N VAL A 396 13.74 14.96 8.15
CA VAL A 396 14.89 14.18 7.65
C VAL A 396 15.75 15.03 6.71
N LEU A 397 15.13 15.81 5.82
CA LEU A 397 15.87 16.71 4.95
C LEU A 397 16.60 17.82 5.72
N ARG A 398 16.02 18.36 6.79
CA ARG A 398 16.71 19.31 7.68
C ARG A 398 17.90 18.64 8.38
N LEU A 399 17.73 17.43 8.90
CA LEU A 399 18.81 16.64 9.53
C LEU A 399 19.98 16.44 8.57
N TYR A 400 19.71 16.02 7.33
CA TYR A 400 20.75 15.82 6.31
C TYR A 400 21.28 17.14 5.73
N GLY A 401 20.44 18.17 5.60
CA GLY A 401 20.79 19.48 5.07
C GLY A 401 21.66 20.33 6.00
N SER A 402 21.65 20.04 7.30
CA SER A 402 22.42 20.76 8.33
C SER A 402 23.94 20.75 8.12
N ILE A 403 24.47 19.74 7.44
CA ILE A 403 25.91 19.60 7.18
C ILE A 403 26.14 19.26 5.69
N PRO A 404 27.02 19.98 4.97
CA PRO A 404 27.25 19.74 3.54
C PRO A 404 27.62 18.29 3.18
N ALA A 405 28.41 17.62 4.03
CA ALA A 405 28.76 16.22 3.83
C ALA A 405 27.54 15.29 3.90
N ARG A 406 26.62 15.52 4.84
CA ARG A 406 25.39 14.72 4.99
C ARG A 406 24.43 14.99 3.85
N ALA A 407 24.31 16.24 3.40
CA ALA A 407 23.39 16.62 2.34
C ALA A 407 23.68 15.92 0.99
N ARG A 408 24.93 15.46 0.77
CA ARG A 408 25.31 14.66 -0.40
C ARG A 408 24.81 13.21 -0.36
N GLN A 409 24.37 12.74 0.80
CA GLN A 409 23.85 11.39 0.99
C GLN A 409 22.38 11.25 0.57
N VAL A 410 21.68 12.37 0.29
CA VAL A 410 20.31 12.38 -0.24
C VAL A 410 20.36 12.79 -1.71
N LEU A 411 19.93 11.89 -2.59
CA LEU A 411 19.81 12.11 -4.01
C LEU A 411 18.34 12.23 -4.37
N VAL A 412 17.97 13.35 -4.98
CA VAL A 412 16.61 13.61 -5.43
C VAL A 412 16.60 13.63 -6.96
N ILE A 413 15.85 12.72 -7.57
CA ILE A 413 15.68 12.64 -9.02
C ILE A 413 14.68 13.72 -9.42
N GLU A 414 15.08 14.65 -10.28
CA GLU A 414 14.19 15.73 -10.69
C GLU A 414 13.07 15.21 -11.59
N PRO A 415 11.83 15.72 -11.45
CA PRO A 415 10.77 15.44 -12.39
C PRO A 415 11.17 15.93 -13.79
N ARG A 416 10.83 15.19 -14.85
CA ARG A 416 11.13 15.56 -16.25
C ARG A 416 10.60 16.95 -16.66
N SER A 417 9.64 17.52 -15.92
CA SER A 417 9.12 18.87 -16.15
C SER A 417 10.01 20.00 -15.61
N MET A 418 11.01 19.72 -14.77
CA MET A 418 11.93 20.74 -14.24
C MET A 418 13.26 20.81 -15.01
N SER A 419 13.56 19.83 -15.86
CA SER A 419 14.80 19.83 -16.66
C SER A 419 14.80 20.86 -17.80
N SER A 420 13.65 21.44 -18.16
CA SER A 420 13.56 22.43 -19.24
C SER A 420 13.98 23.85 -18.82
N ASN A 421 14.00 24.17 -17.52
CA ASN A 421 14.34 25.51 -17.03
C ASN A 421 15.75 25.65 -16.43
N SER A 422 16.59 24.60 -16.53
CA SER A 422 17.95 24.61 -15.96
C SER A 422 19.06 24.69 -17.02
N ARG A 423 18.72 24.93 -18.29
CA ARG A 423 19.70 25.34 -19.30
C ARG A 423 19.78 26.86 -19.34
N GLU A 424 20.28 27.44 -18.26
CA GLU A 424 20.97 28.73 -18.32
C GLU A 424 21.78 28.96 -17.04
N VAL A 425 23.02 29.42 -17.26
CA VAL A 425 24.04 29.91 -16.32
C VAL A 425 24.98 28.88 -15.67
N VAL A 426 26.04 28.58 -16.45
CA VAL A 426 27.45 28.21 -16.17
C VAL A 426 27.75 27.06 -15.19
#